data_AF-A0A2D9TR32-F1
#
_entry.id   AF-A0A2D9TR32-F1
#
_cell.length_a   1.000
_cell.length_b   1.000
_cell.length_c   1.000
_cell.angle_alpha   90.00
_cell.angle_beta   90.00
_cell.angle_gamma   90.00
#
_symmetry.space_group_name_H-M   'P 1'
#
loop_
_entity.id
_entity.type
_entity.pdbx_description
1 polymer ?
#
loop_
_entity_poly.entity_id
_entity_poly.type
_entity_poly.pdbx_seq_one_letter_code
_entity_poly.pdbx_strand_id
1 'polypeptide(L)'
;WALDYAEVAYQFEEYLPQISTPWLRLRTRRWRGPISVPVLLGEGGLCLLDSWDIALQVNQDQPLAGLIPTLCLDQVQAMNQLSESIFNAARMLMVNRALQDKDALLEAFPDLFPRWSRRPMLPVMRRTFGMLLKKYGEPGVSLAEYQQRLDGFMLRVREQLDGKPYLLDRGFCYADMTVVAAMAMVKPVPRAGSPAPTAYERANTCDGIVTRYEDVLDWRDGVVARHRRRTYLGNPV
;
A
#
# COMPACT_ATOMS: atom_id res chain seq x y z
N TRP A 1 3.56 -0.76 -9.50
CA TRP A 1 3.19 -1.99 -10.23
C TRP A 1 2.50 -1.69 -11.54
N ALA A 2 1.41 -0.93 -11.56
CA ALA A 2 0.73 -0.53 -12.81
C ALA A 2 1.70 -0.04 -13.91
N LEU A 3 2.59 0.90 -13.59
CA LEU A 3 3.63 1.40 -14.50
C LEU A 3 4.54 0.29 -15.04
N ASP A 4 4.96 -0.65 -14.18
CA ASP A 4 5.81 -1.77 -14.61
C ASP A 4 5.08 -2.75 -15.51
N TYR A 5 3.80 -3.02 -15.21
CA TYR A 5 2.97 -3.93 -15.97
C TYR A 5 2.66 -3.39 -17.37
N ALA A 6 2.44 -2.08 -17.49
CA ALA A 6 2.24 -1.40 -18.76
C ALA A 6 3.56 -0.98 -19.45
N GLU A 7 4.70 -1.42 -18.92
CA GLU A 7 6.05 -1.10 -19.45
C GLU A 7 6.33 0.40 -19.62
N VAL A 8 5.69 1.25 -18.80
CA VAL A 8 5.91 2.70 -18.79
C VAL A 8 7.22 3.00 -18.08
N ALA A 9 8.08 3.80 -18.71
CA ALA A 9 9.30 4.31 -18.09
C ALA A 9 8.97 5.39 -17.05
N TYR A 10 9.59 5.30 -15.87
CA TYR A 10 9.41 6.29 -14.81
C TYR A 10 10.71 6.44 -14.00
N GLN A 11 10.84 7.60 -13.35
CA GLN A 11 11.84 7.82 -12.31
C GLN A 11 11.17 7.76 -10.94
N PHE A 12 11.64 6.87 -10.07
CA PHE A 12 11.14 6.79 -8.71
C PHE A 12 11.87 7.81 -7.81
N GLU A 13 11.09 8.59 -7.07
CA GLU A 13 11.59 9.49 -6.04
C GLU A 13 10.97 9.10 -4.69
N GLU A 14 11.81 8.88 -3.68
CA GLU A 14 11.33 8.51 -2.35
C GLU A 14 10.71 9.70 -1.62
N TYR A 15 9.51 9.51 -1.08
CA TYR A 15 8.83 10.50 -0.27
C TYR A 15 9.10 10.28 1.21
N LEU A 16 9.84 11.20 1.83
CA LEU A 16 10.06 11.23 3.27
C LEU A 16 9.09 12.23 3.92
N PRO A 17 8.10 11.78 4.72
CA PRO A 17 7.19 12.67 5.43
C PRO A 17 7.97 13.71 6.25
N GLN A 18 7.49 14.96 6.28
CA GLN A 18 8.12 16.13 6.92
C GLN A 18 9.36 16.72 6.21
N ILE A 19 10.10 15.93 5.44
CA ILE A 19 11.28 16.41 4.68
C ILE A 19 10.87 16.79 3.26
N SER A 20 10.28 15.85 2.52
CA SER A 20 9.91 16.03 1.12
C SER A 20 8.56 16.74 0.94
N THR A 21 7.77 16.92 2.01
CA THR A 21 6.42 17.51 1.96
C THR A 21 6.39 18.93 1.38
N PRO A 22 7.23 19.89 1.80
CA PRO A 22 7.21 21.25 1.22
C PRO A 22 7.50 21.25 -0.28
N TRP A 23 8.44 20.42 -0.71
CA TRP A 23 8.82 20.28 -2.11
C TRP A 23 7.73 19.61 -2.94
N LEU A 24 7.10 18.57 -2.41
CA LEU A 24 5.94 17.94 -3.06
C LEU A 24 4.78 18.93 -3.20
N ARG A 25 4.53 19.78 -2.18
CA ARG A 25 3.51 20.85 -2.26
C ARG A 25 3.81 21.88 -3.33
N LEU A 26 5.07 22.27 -3.48
CA LEU A 26 5.50 23.19 -4.54
C LEU A 26 5.26 22.59 -5.93
N ARG A 27 5.68 21.34 -6.15
CA ARG A 27 5.51 20.64 -7.44
C ARG A 27 4.04 20.37 -7.79
N THR A 28 3.24 19.98 -6.80
CA THR A 28 1.79 19.72 -6.98
C THR A 28 0.93 20.98 -6.93
N ARG A 29 1.51 22.14 -6.59
CA ARG A 29 0.82 23.42 -6.32
C ARG A 29 -0.30 23.31 -5.27
N ARG A 30 -0.34 22.24 -4.46
CA ARG A 30 -1.35 21.98 -3.44
C ARG A 30 -0.85 22.42 -2.07
N TRP A 31 -1.01 23.71 -1.78
CA TRP A 31 -0.50 24.34 -0.56
C TRP A 31 -1.25 23.97 0.71
N ARG A 32 -2.51 23.53 0.60
CA ARG A 32 -3.39 23.19 1.72
C ARG A 32 -4.02 21.80 1.56
N GLY A 33 -4.49 21.24 2.66
CA GLY A 33 -5.16 19.93 2.69
C GLY A 33 -4.20 18.73 2.70
N PRO A 34 -4.76 17.50 2.82
CA PRO A 34 -3.97 16.28 2.83
C PRO A 34 -3.32 16.05 1.46
N ILE A 35 -2.07 15.62 1.48
CA ILE A 35 -1.39 15.01 0.34
C ILE A 35 -1.07 13.58 0.74
N SER A 36 -1.34 12.67 -0.19
CA SER A 36 -1.04 11.24 -0.08
C SER A 36 -0.18 10.87 -1.29
N VAL A 37 0.65 9.87 -1.11
CA VAL A 37 1.45 9.26 -2.17
C VAL A 37 0.86 7.88 -2.46
N PRO A 38 1.02 7.32 -3.68
CA PRO A 38 1.85 7.81 -4.79
C PRO A 38 1.30 9.07 -5.49
N VAL A 39 2.21 9.86 -6.08
CA VAL A 39 1.91 11.01 -6.94
C VAL A 39 2.67 10.80 -8.25
N LEU A 40 2.01 10.96 -9.40
CA LEU A 40 2.68 10.99 -10.70
C LEU A 40 2.79 12.43 -11.16
N LEU A 41 4.03 12.84 -11.44
CA LEU A 41 4.34 14.11 -12.08
C LEU A 41 4.87 13.80 -13.48
N GLY A 42 4.38 14.53 -14.48
CA GLY A 42 4.77 14.33 -15.87
C GLY A 42 4.95 15.65 -16.64
N GLU A 43 5.28 15.53 -17.91
CA GLU A 43 5.40 16.67 -18.82
C GLU A 43 4.05 17.39 -18.99
N GLY A 44 4.09 18.64 -19.49
CA GLY A 44 2.89 19.44 -19.72
C GLY A 44 2.13 19.84 -18.44
N GLY A 45 2.72 19.64 -17.26
CA GLY A 45 2.08 19.94 -15.98
C GLY A 45 1.17 18.82 -15.45
N LEU A 46 1.28 17.60 -15.99
CA LEU A 46 0.57 16.43 -15.46
C LEU A 46 0.90 16.24 -13.97
N CYS A 47 -0.14 16.14 -13.15
CA CYS A 47 -0.03 15.99 -11.71
C CYS A 47 -1.21 15.16 -11.18
N LEU A 48 -1.00 13.85 -11.06
CA LEU A 48 -2.01 12.91 -10.55
C LEU A 48 -1.69 12.55 -9.10
N LEU A 49 -2.66 12.75 -8.21
CA LEU A 49 -2.48 12.64 -6.75
C LEU A 49 -3.01 11.34 -6.15
N ASP A 50 -3.59 10.48 -6.98
CA ASP A 50 -4.25 9.26 -6.56
C ASP A 50 -3.77 8.06 -7.39
N SER A 51 -3.67 6.90 -6.75
CA SER A 51 -3.17 5.68 -7.40
C SER A 51 -4.11 5.14 -8.48
N TRP A 52 -5.41 5.40 -8.37
CA TRP A 52 -6.42 5.07 -9.37
C TRP A 52 -6.29 5.95 -10.60
N ASP A 53 -6.16 7.27 -10.40
CA ASP A 53 -5.98 8.22 -11.52
C ASP A 53 -4.70 7.92 -12.29
N ILE A 54 -3.62 7.58 -11.59
CA ILE A 54 -2.37 7.13 -12.21
C ILE A 54 -2.61 5.88 -13.06
N ALA A 55 -3.35 4.90 -12.54
CA ALA A 55 -3.62 3.66 -13.27
C ALA A 55 -4.53 3.89 -14.49
N LEU A 56 -5.52 4.77 -14.38
CA LEU A 56 -6.37 5.18 -15.50
C LEU A 56 -5.55 5.88 -16.59
N GLN A 57 -4.69 6.83 -16.22
CA GLN A 57 -3.81 7.51 -17.19
C GLN A 57 -2.90 6.50 -17.90
N VAL A 58 -2.25 5.60 -17.15
CA VAL A 58 -1.40 4.56 -17.72
C VAL A 58 -2.18 3.65 -18.68
N ASN A 59 -3.43 3.31 -18.33
CA ASN A 59 -4.28 2.50 -19.20
C ASN A 59 -4.72 3.25 -20.46
N GLN A 60 -4.91 4.58 -20.38
CA GLN A 60 -5.20 5.41 -21.55
C GLN A 60 -3.99 5.53 -22.47
N ASP A 61 -2.79 5.67 -21.91
CA ASP A 61 -1.53 5.75 -22.67
C ASP A 61 -1.13 4.40 -23.28
N GLN A 62 -1.46 3.29 -22.61
CA GLN A 62 -1.10 1.92 -22.99
C GLN A 62 -2.31 0.95 -22.92
N PRO A 63 -3.36 1.14 -23.76
CA PRO A 63 -4.59 0.34 -23.68
C PRO A 63 -4.36 -1.15 -23.97
N LEU A 64 -3.36 -1.47 -24.80
CA LEU A 64 -3.01 -2.85 -25.14
C LEU A 64 -2.39 -3.65 -23.99
N ALA A 65 -1.89 -2.98 -22.94
CA ALA A 65 -1.43 -3.65 -21.73
C ALA A 65 -2.58 -4.36 -20.99
N GLY A 66 -3.82 -3.90 -21.18
CA GLY A 66 -5.00 -4.49 -20.56
C GLY A 66 -5.04 -4.34 -19.04
N LEU A 67 -4.45 -3.24 -18.52
CA LEU A 67 -4.36 -2.91 -17.10
C LEU A 67 -5.76 -2.70 -16.49
N ILE A 68 -6.61 -1.89 -17.13
CA ILE A 68 -8.00 -1.62 -16.79
C ILE A 68 -8.87 -1.81 -18.05
N PRO A 69 -9.44 -3.01 -18.23
CA PRO A 69 -10.24 -3.32 -19.41
C PRO A 69 -11.56 -2.58 -19.39
N THR A 70 -11.93 -2.00 -20.52
CA THR A 70 -13.17 -1.23 -20.65
C THR A 70 -14.41 -2.03 -20.27
N LEU A 71 -14.48 -3.31 -20.64
CA LEU A 71 -15.62 -4.20 -20.33
C LEU A 71 -15.73 -4.54 -18.83
N CYS A 72 -14.67 -4.35 -18.05
CA CYS A 72 -14.62 -4.69 -16.63
C CYS A 72 -14.33 -3.47 -15.74
N LEU A 73 -14.46 -2.25 -16.27
CA LEU A 73 -14.09 -1.02 -15.57
C LEU A 73 -14.73 -0.93 -14.17
N ASP A 74 -16.04 -1.16 -14.09
CA ASP A 74 -16.79 -1.09 -12.83
C ASP A 74 -16.33 -2.15 -11.82
N GLN A 75 -15.99 -3.35 -12.29
CA GLN A 75 -15.48 -4.43 -11.44
C GLN A 75 -14.09 -4.11 -10.90
N VAL A 76 -13.21 -3.57 -11.76
CA VAL A 76 -11.87 -3.13 -11.34
C VAL A 76 -11.97 -1.98 -10.35
N GLN A 77 -12.87 -1.02 -10.58
CA GLN A 77 -13.12 0.10 -9.66
C GLN A 77 -13.64 -0.40 -8.30
N ALA A 78 -14.56 -1.37 -8.29
CA ALA A 78 -15.04 -1.98 -7.05
C ALA A 78 -13.91 -2.67 -6.27
N MET A 79 -13.01 -3.37 -6.97
CA MET A 79 -11.82 -3.98 -6.34
C MET A 79 -10.84 -2.93 -5.81
N ASN A 80 -10.70 -1.78 -6.49
CA ASN A 80 -9.92 -0.66 -5.98
C ASN A 80 -10.54 -0.04 -4.71
N GLN A 81 -11.86 0.09 -4.64
CA GLN A 81 -12.52 0.55 -3.42
C GLN A 81 -12.34 -0.44 -2.26
N LEU A 82 -12.40 -1.75 -2.56
CA LEU A 82 -12.13 -2.80 -1.58
C LEU A 82 -10.68 -2.73 -1.08
N SER A 83 -9.70 -2.54 -1.98
CA SER A 83 -8.29 -2.42 -1.59
C SER A 83 -8.03 -1.19 -0.72
N GLU A 84 -8.61 -0.03 -1.03
CA GLU A 84 -8.52 1.18 -0.19
C GLU A 84 -9.11 0.93 1.21
N SER A 85 -10.22 0.19 1.28
CA SER A 85 -10.86 -0.18 2.55
C SER A 85 -9.97 -1.12 3.39
N ILE A 86 -9.35 -2.13 2.75
CA ILE A 86 -8.36 -3.01 3.38
C ILE A 86 -7.16 -2.20 3.87
N PHE A 87 -6.61 -1.34 3.01
CA PHE A 87 -5.43 -0.53 3.32
C PHE A 87 -5.70 0.36 4.53
N ASN A 88 -6.85 1.05 4.56
CA ASN A 88 -7.17 1.95 5.65
C ASN A 88 -7.32 1.20 6.99
N ALA A 89 -8.10 0.11 7.01
CA ALA A 89 -8.28 -0.68 8.23
C ALA A 89 -6.96 -1.27 8.72
N ALA A 90 -6.15 -1.85 7.83
CA ALA A 90 -4.85 -2.41 8.15
C ALA A 90 -3.86 -1.34 8.65
N ARG A 91 -3.83 -0.15 8.02
CA ARG A 91 -3.02 1.00 8.47
C ARG A 91 -3.36 1.39 9.90
N MET A 92 -4.64 1.49 10.24
CA MET A 92 -5.05 1.89 11.59
C MET A 92 -4.61 0.89 12.66
N LEU A 93 -4.71 -0.42 12.36
CA LEU A 93 -4.23 -1.48 13.23
C LEU A 93 -2.70 -1.47 13.37
N MET A 94 -1.97 -1.34 12.25
CA MET A 94 -0.51 -1.28 12.24
C MET A 94 0.01 -0.07 13.04
N VAL A 95 -0.51 1.13 12.78
CA VAL A 95 -0.05 2.34 13.46
C VAL A 95 -0.31 2.25 14.96
N ASN A 96 -1.43 1.64 15.38
CA ASN A 96 -1.71 1.42 16.79
C ASN A 96 -0.70 0.45 17.42
N ARG A 97 -0.43 -0.70 16.79
CA ARG A 97 0.58 -1.66 17.26
C ARG A 97 1.97 -1.05 17.33
N ALA A 98 2.38 -0.34 16.28
CA ALA A 98 3.67 0.35 16.25
C ALA A 98 3.81 1.38 17.38
N LEU A 99 2.76 2.10 17.78
CA LEU A 99 2.82 3.01 18.91
C LEU A 99 3.07 2.32 20.26
N GLN A 100 2.71 1.04 20.38
CA GLN A 100 2.96 0.21 21.57
C GLN A 100 4.34 -0.47 21.55
N ASP A 101 4.97 -0.58 20.38
CA ASP A 101 6.27 -1.23 20.20
C ASP A 101 7.38 -0.19 19.93
N LYS A 102 8.27 -0.02 20.92
CA LYS A 102 9.38 0.94 20.81
C LYS A 102 10.37 0.58 19.71
N ASP A 103 10.62 -0.71 19.49
CA ASP A 103 11.58 -1.18 18.49
C ASP A 103 11.02 -0.97 17.10
N ALA A 104 9.70 -1.18 16.90
CA ALA A 104 9.02 -0.85 15.66
C ALA A 104 9.14 0.65 15.30
N LEU A 105 9.00 1.55 16.28
CA LEU A 105 9.20 2.99 16.04
C LEU A 105 10.66 3.36 15.73
N LEU A 106 11.63 2.68 16.35
CA LEU A 106 13.05 2.91 16.06
C LEU A 106 13.45 2.47 14.66
N GLU A 107 12.85 1.40 14.17
CA GLU A 107 13.06 0.88 12.82
C GLU A 107 12.32 1.68 11.75
N ALA A 108 11.23 2.38 12.09
CA ALA A 108 10.52 3.26 11.16
C ALA A 108 11.30 4.54 10.77
N PHE A 109 12.45 4.80 11.40
CA PHE A 109 13.30 5.92 11.01
C PHE A 109 13.95 5.67 9.65
N PRO A 110 13.95 6.66 8.74
CA PRO A 110 14.69 6.56 7.48
C PRO A 110 16.17 6.30 7.73
N ASP A 111 16.82 5.57 6.83
CA ASP A 111 18.23 5.19 6.95
C ASP A 111 19.19 6.38 6.96
N LEU A 112 18.75 7.53 6.43
CA LEU A 112 19.47 8.81 6.52
C LEU A 112 19.72 9.26 7.98
N PHE A 113 18.90 8.82 8.94
CA PHE A 113 19.07 9.19 10.34
C PHE A 113 20.08 8.25 11.04
N PRO A 114 21.19 8.80 11.58
CA PRO A 114 22.19 8.02 12.30
C PRO A 114 21.57 7.24 13.46
N ARG A 115 22.01 5.99 13.67
CA ARG A 115 21.43 5.09 14.69
C ARG A 115 21.43 5.69 16.10
N TRP A 116 22.46 6.47 16.44
CA TRP A 116 22.60 7.11 17.75
C TRP A 116 21.53 8.18 18.02
N SER A 117 20.97 8.82 16.98
CA SER A 117 19.97 9.88 17.13
C SER A 117 18.53 9.34 17.22
N ARG A 118 18.28 8.11 16.76
CA ARG A 118 16.93 7.51 16.68
C ARG A 118 16.25 7.41 18.06
N ARG A 119 16.98 6.97 19.09
CA ARG A 119 16.45 6.81 20.46
C ARG A 119 15.98 8.13 21.09
N PRO A 120 16.80 9.20 21.13
CA PRO A 120 16.36 10.51 21.60
C PRO A 120 15.15 11.07 20.82
N MET A 121 15.03 10.73 19.53
CA MET A 121 13.95 11.20 18.66
C MET A 121 12.65 10.39 18.77
N LEU A 122 12.56 9.36 19.61
CA LEU A 122 11.34 8.55 19.77
C LEU A 122 10.06 9.36 20.05
N PRO A 123 10.06 10.42 20.87
CA PRO A 123 8.87 11.25 21.07
C PRO A 123 8.37 11.90 19.77
N VAL A 124 9.30 12.30 18.88
CA VAL A 124 8.97 12.84 17.56
C VAL A 124 8.30 11.76 16.72
N MET A 125 8.84 10.53 16.72
CA MET A 125 8.25 9.43 15.96
C MET A 125 6.85 9.05 16.47
N ARG A 126 6.65 8.99 17.79
CA ARG A 126 5.31 8.79 18.39
C ARG A 126 4.33 9.86 17.95
N ARG A 127 4.75 11.12 17.94
CA ARG A 127 3.91 12.23 17.46
C ARG A 127 3.57 12.07 15.98
N THR A 128 4.53 11.66 15.15
CA THR A 128 4.31 11.38 13.72
C THR A 128 3.26 10.29 13.52
N PHE A 129 3.38 9.15 14.20
CA PHE A 129 2.39 8.07 14.13
C PHE A 129 1.04 8.49 14.70
N GLY A 130 1.01 9.28 15.78
CA GLY A 130 -0.23 9.87 16.30
C GLY A 130 -0.92 10.82 15.32
N MET A 131 -0.16 11.59 14.53
CA MET A 131 -0.71 12.40 13.45
C MET A 131 -1.28 11.54 12.32
N LEU A 132 -0.70 10.37 12.03
CA LEU A 132 -1.27 9.42 11.05
C LEU A 132 -2.62 8.88 11.54
N LEU A 133 -2.74 8.49 12.82
CA LEU A 133 -4.02 8.09 13.41
C LEU A 133 -5.06 9.20 13.29
N LYS A 134 -4.67 10.45 13.58
CA LYS A 134 -5.58 11.59 13.44
C LYS A 134 -5.96 11.88 11.99
N LYS A 135 -5.03 11.67 11.04
CA LYS A 135 -5.25 11.96 9.61
C LYS A 135 -6.18 10.94 8.95
N TYR A 136 -6.05 9.66 9.29
CA TYR A 136 -6.73 8.56 8.61
C TYR A 136 -7.79 7.86 9.46
N GLY A 137 -7.81 8.10 10.77
CA GLY A 137 -8.80 7.54 11.67
C GLY A 137 -10.17 8.19 11.49
N GLU A 138 -11.18 7.35 11.40
CA GLU A 138 -12.59 7.73 11.45
C GLU A 138 -13.02 8.04 12.90
N PRO A 139 -13.67 9.18 13.16
CA PRO A 139 -14.17 9.52 14.50
C PRO A 139 -15.13 8.46 15.04
N GLY A 140 -14.92 8.03 16.28
CA GLY A 140 -15.80 7.07 16.97
C GLY A 140 -15.55 5.60 16.63
N VAL A 141 -14.66 5.29 15.69
CA VAL A 141 -14.35 3.90 15.33
C VAL A 141 -13.23 3.35 16.21
N SER A 142 -13.51 2.27 16.91
CA SER A 142 -12.60 1.52 17.77
C SER A 142 -11.67 0.60 16.97
N LEU A 143 -10.58 0.14 17.60
CA LEU A 143 -9.68 -0.85 16.99
C LEU A 143 -10.38 -2.19 16.73
N ALA A 144 -11.31 -2.59 17.60
CA ALA A 144 -12.11 -3.80 17.41
C ALA A 144 -12.99 -3.70 16.16
N GLU A 145 -13.57 -2.53 15.89
CA GLU A 145 -14.33 -2.29 14.67
C GLU A 145 -13.44 -2.29 13.42
N TYR A 146 -12.24 -1.70 13.46
CA TYR A 146 -11.29 -1.83 12.34
C TYR A 146 -10.90 -3.30 12.10
N GLN A 147 -10.72 -4.06 13.17
CA GLN A 147 -10.41 -5.49 13.12
C GLN A 147 -11.56 -6.29 12.48
N GLN A 148 -12.81 -6.00 12.86
CA GLN A 148 -14.00 -6.63 12.28
C GLN A 148 -14.21 -6.23 10.81
N ARG A 149 -13.99 -4.96 10.47
CA ARG A 149 -14.06 -4.48 9.07
C ARG A 149 -13.02 -5.17 8.20
N LEU A 150 -11.78 -5.26 8.68
CA LEU A 150 -10.71 -5.94 7.96
C LEU A 150 -11.05 -7.42 7.75
N ASP A 151 -11.60 -8.10 8.77
CA ASP A 151 -12.08 -9.48 8.64
C ASP A 151 -13.13 -9.61 7.52
N GLY A 152 -14.15 -8.75 7.52
CA GLY A 152 -15.18 -8.73 6.47
C GLY A 152 -14.63 -8.42 5.08
N PHE A 153 -13.63 -7.53 4.95
CA PHE A 153 -13.00 -7.24 3.67
C PHE A 153 -12.16 -8.42 3.15
N MET A 154 -11.41 -9.09 4.04
CA MET A 154 -10.64 -10.28 3.68
C MET A 154 -11.54 -11.45 3.27
N LEU A 155 -12.69 -11.61 3.93
CA LEU A 155 -13.72 -12.56 3.52
C LEU A 155 -14.25 -12.26 2.11
N ARG A 156 -14.56 -10.99 1.82
CA ARG A 156 -14.99 -10.59 0.47
C ARG A 156 -13.94 -10.87 -0.60
N VAL A 157 -12.64 -10.72 -0.28
CA VAL A 157 -11.56 -11.11 -1.22
C VAL A 157 -11.60 -12.63 -1.44
N ARG A 158 -11.69 -13.43 -0.37
CA ARG A 158 -11.81 -14.89 -0.48
C ARG A 158 -13.01 -15.31 -1.34
N GLU A 159 -14.18 -14.73 -1.10
CA GLU A 159 -15.40 -14.99 -1.85
C GLU A 159 -15.28 -14.56 -3.32
N GLN A 160 -14.62 -13.42 -3.60
CA GLN A 160 -14.38 -12.96 -4.97
C GLN A 160 -13.43 -13.90 -5.73
N LEU A 161 -12.45 -14.48 -5.03
CA LEU A 161 -11.55 -15.48 -5.58
C LEU A 161 -12.31 -16.77 -5.88
N ASP A 162 -13.09 -17.33 -4.95
CA ASP A 162 -13.84 -18.58 -5.16
C ASP A 162 -13.00 -19.70 -5.83
N GLY A 163 -11.73 -19.83 -5.41
CA GLY A 163 -10.76 -20.77 -6.00
C GLY A 163 -10.17 -20.38 -7.36
N LYS A 164 -10.56 -19.25 -7.95
CA LYS A 164 -10.00 -18.70 -9.19
C LYS A 164 -8.56 -18.20 -9.00
N PRO A 165 -7.75 -18.22 -10.06
CA PRO A 165 -6.37 -17.73 -9.99
C PRO A 165 -6.26 -16.20 -9.83
N TYR A 166 -7.31 -15.44 -10.15
CA TYR A 166 -7.36 -13.98 -10.12
C TYR A 166 -8.77 -13.52 -9.72
N LEU A 167 -8.90 -12.26 -9.30
CA LEU A 167 -10.17 -11.69 -8.83
C LEU A 167 -11.23 -11.57 -9.93
N LEU A 168 -10.79 -11.35 -11.17
CA LEU A 168 -11.66 -11.25 -12.35
C LEU A 168 -11.40 -12.43 -13.30
N ASP A 169 -12.46 -12.91 -13.95
CA ASP A 169 -12.42 -14.14 -14.76
C ASP A 169 -11.55 -14.01 -16.03
N ARG A 170 -11.27 -12.78 -16.45
CA ARG A 170 -10.41 -12.50 -17.60
C ARG A 170 -8.91 -12.69 -17.35
N GLY A 171 -8.51 -12.89 -16.10
CA GLY A 171 -7.10 -12.98 -15.71
C GLY A 171 -6.55 -11.77 -14.98
N PHE A 172 -5.23 -11.78 -14.80
CA PHE A 172 -4.48 -10.79 -14.01
C PHE A 172 -4.64 -9.37 -14.56
N CYS A 173 -4.99 -8.42 -13.68
CA CYS A 173 -5.10 -7.00 -14.03
C CYS A 173 -4.94 -6.09 -12.81
N TYR A 174 -5.27 -4.80 -12.95
CA TYR A 174 -5.15 -3.83 -11.86
C TYR A 174 -5.94 -4.21 -10.61
N ALA A 175 -7.06 -4.92 -10.75
CA ALA A 175 -7.87 -5.42 -9.63
C ALA A 175 -7.02 -6.27 -8.67
N ASP A 176 -6.25 -7.22 -9.20
CA ASP A 176 -5.34 -8.04 -8.40
C ASP A 176 -4.22 -7.20 -7.81
N MET A 177 -3.62 -6.30 -8.60
CA MET A 177 -2.50 -5.48 -8.17
C MET A 177 -2.82 -4.61 -6.95
N THR A 178 -3.97 -3.93 -6.98
CA THR A 178 -4.37 -3.00 -5.92
C THR A 178 -4.71 -3.76 -4.63
N VAL A 179 -5.44 -4.88 -4.73
CA VAL A 179 -5.78 -5.73 -3.58
C VAL A 179 -4.53 -6.38 -2.97
N VAL A 180 -3.62 -6.91 -3.79
CA VAL A 180 -2.33 -7.44 -3.34
C VAL A 180 -1.50 -6.37 -2.63
N ALA A 181 -1.41 -5.16 -3.19
CA ALA A 181 -0.70 -4.05 -2.59
C ALA A 181 -1.29 -3.64 -1.23
N ALA A 182 -2.62 -3.60 -1.10
CA ALA A 182 -3.29 -3.32 0.16
C ALA A 182 -3.02 -4.40 1.22
N MET A 183 -3.03 -5.68 0.83
CA MET A 183 -2.74 -6.78 1.76
C MET A 183 -1.29 -6.83 2.25
N ALA A 184 -0.36 -6.10 1.62
CA ALA A 184 0.99 -5.93 2.18
C ALA A 184 0.98 -5.17 3.52
N MET A 185 -0.08 -4.41 3.81
CA MET A 185 -0.33 -3.77 5.11
C MET A 185 -0.91 -4.73 6.16
N VAL A 186 -1.41 -5.90 5.73
CA VAL A 186 -1.92 -6.95 6.64
C VAL A 186 -0.79 -7.88 7.08
N LYS A 187 0.09 -8.23 6.14
CA LYS A 187 1.30 -9.01 6.35
C LYS A 187 2.30 -8.56 5.30
N PRO A 188 3.54 -8.17 5.64
CA PRO A 188 4.57 -7.90 4.64
C PRO A 188 4.67 -9.05 3.62
N VAL A 189 4.89 -8.71 2.34
CA VAL A 189 5.13 -9.73 1.31
C VAL A 189 6.51 -10.35 1.56
N PRO A 190 6.62 -11.69 1.67
CA PRO A 190 7.91 -12.34 1.86
C PRO A 190 8.89 -12.00 0.74
N ARG A 191 10.13 -11.74 1.12
CA ARG A 191 11.25 -11.54 0.19
C ARG A 191 12.18 -12.74 0.30
N ALA A 192 12.53 -13.34 -0.84
CA ALA A 192 13.42 -14.50 -0.86
C ALA A 192 14.75 -14.18 -0.18
N GLY A 193 15.20 -15.04 0.73
CA GLY A 193 16.45 -14.86 1.47
C GLY A 193 16.47 -13.68 2.46
N SER A 194 15.33 -13.08 2.78
CA SER A 194 15.28 -12.03 3.79
C SER A 194 15.52 -12.57 5.20
N PRO A 195 16.13 -11.76 6.08
CA PRO A 195 16.34 -12.13 7.47
C PRO A 195 15.01 -12.30 8.22
N ALA A 196 15.09 -12.71 9.49
CA ALA A 196 13.92 -12.75 10.36
C ALA A 196 13.15 -11.40 10.34
N PRO A 197 11.81 -11.43 10.45
CA PRO A 197 10.99 -10.21 10.36
C PRO A 197 11.44 -9.15 11.36
N THR A 198 11.55 -7.90 10.90
CA THR A 198 11.93 -6.76 11.74
C THR A 198 10.83 -6.44 12.77
N ALA A 199 11.13 -5.62 13.79
CA ALA A 199 10.11 -5.18 14.74
C ALA A 199 8.96 -4.42 14.05
N TYR A 200 9.29 -3.60 13.05
CA TYR A 200 8.30 -2.91 12.23
C TYR A 200 7.43 -3.88 11.42
N GLU A 201 8.03 -4.91 10.83
CA GLU A 201 7.30 -5.95 10.07
C GLU A 201 6.38 -6.79 10.97
N ARG A 202 6.83 -7.11 12.19
CA ARG A 202 5.99 -7.76 13.21
C ARG A 202 4.82 -6.85 13.62
N ALA A 203 5.07 -5.57 13.87
CA ALA A 203 4.02 -4.60 14.17
C ALA A 203 3.04 -4.39 13.00
N ASN A 204 3.50 -4.54 11.75
CA ASN A 204 2.63 -4.49 10.56
C ASN A 204 1.74 -5.74 10.43
N THR A 205 2.19 -6.89 10.94
CA THR A 205 1.46 -8.16 10.79
C THR A 205 0.22 -8.23 11.68
N CYS A 206 -0.93 -8.58 11.09
CA CYS A 206 -2.19 -8.82 11.77
C CYS A 206 -2.39 -10.33 12.03
N ASP A 207 -1.74 -10.91 13.04
CA ASP A 207 -1.71 -12.37 13.25
C ASP A 207 -3.09 -13.06 13.24
N GLY A 208 -4.10 -12.44 13.86
CA GLY A 208 -5.47 -12.97 13.87
C GLY A 208 -6.13 -13.04 12.48
N ILE A 209 -5.82 -12.09 11.59
CA ILE A 209 -6.27 -12.11 10.19
C ILE A 209 -5.43 -13.10 9.39
N VAL A 210 -4.11 -13.09 9.58
CA VAL A 210 -3.20 -13.98 8.85
C VAL A 210 -3.57 -15.44 9.07
N THR A 211 -3.82 -15.83 10.32
CA THR A 211 -4.18 -17.21 10.67
C THR A 211 -5.52 -17.63 10.04
N ARG A 212 -6.47 -16.70 9.95
CA ARG A 212 -7.81 -16.99 9.43
C ARG A 212 -7.89 -16.98 7.90
N TYR A 213 -7.06 -16.18 7.23
CA TYR A 213 -7.05 -15.95 5.78
C TYR A 213 -5.71 -16.32 5.13
N GLU A 214 -5.08 -17.39 5.62
CA GLU A 214 -3.80 -17.89 5.11
C GLU A 214 -3.87 -18.19 3.60
N ASP A 215 -4.92 -18.87 3.16
CA ASP A 215 -5.24 -19.14 1.75
C ASP A 215 -5.25 -17.88 0.85
N VAL A 216 -5.82 -16.79 1.33
CA VAL A 216 -5.87 -15.51 0.57
C VAL A 216 -4.47 -14.88 0.50
N LEU A 217 -3.68 -14.99 1.57
CA LEU A 217 -2.31 -14.47 1.61
C LEU A 217 -1.36 -15.36 0.78
N ASP A 218 -1.61 -16.66 0.70
CA ASP A 218 -0.90 -17.57 -0.19
C ASP A 218 -1.22 -17.27 -1.65
N TRP A 219 -2.49 -17.01 -1.98
CA TRP A 219 -2.87 -16.50 -3.29
C TRP A 219 -2.10 -15.22 -3.63
N ARG A 220 -2.10 -14.24 -2.72
CA ARG A 220 -1.37 -12.98 -2.88
C ARG A 220 0.10 -13.21 -3.18
N ASP A 221 0.75 -14.03 -2.38
CA ASP A 221 2.19 -14.32 -2.52
C ASP A 221 2.47 -15.04 -3.84
N GLY A 222 1.57 -15.92 -4.28
CA GLY A 222 1.60 -16.56 -5.60
C GLY A 222 1.43 -15.56 -6.76
N VAL A 223 0.54 -14.58 -6.63
CA VAL A 223 0.38 -13.50 -7.64
C VAL A 223 1.65 -12.66 -7.73
N VAL A 224 2.25 -12.28 -6.60
CA VAL A 224 3.51 -11.54 -6.58
C VAL A 224 4.62 -12.36 -7.25
N ALA A 225 4.81 -13.62 -6.85
CA ALA A 225 5.85 -14.48 -7.41
C ALA A 225 5.71 -14.67 -8.94
N ARG A 226 4.47 -14.75 -9.45
CA ARG A 226 4.20 -14.94 -10.88
C ARG A 226 4.38 -13.68 -11.71
N HIS A 227 3.97 -12.52 -11.18
CA HIS A 227 3.78 -11.30 -11.98
C HIS A 227 4.69 -10.13 -11.61
N ARG A 228 5.30 -10.15 -10.42
CA ARG A 228 6.20 -9.09 -9.97
C ARG A 228 7.64 -9.47 -10.31
N ARG A 229 8.15 -8.97 -11.44
CA ARG A 229 9.52 -9.27 -11.92
C ARG A 229 10.58 -8.29 -11.46
N ARG A 230 10.19 -7.04 -11.18
CA ARG A 230 11.10 -5.97 -10.76
C ARG A 230 10.52 -5.10 -9.66
N THR A 231 11.40 -4.55 -8.84
CA THR A 231 11.12 -3.52 -7.85
C THR A 231 11.00 -2.15 -8.52
N TYR A 232 10.49 -1.15 -7.79
CA TYR A 232 10.42 0.23 -8.29
C TYR A 232 11.80 0.88 -8.51
N LEU A 233 12.87 0.25 -8.01
CA LEU A 233 14.27 0.64 -8.26
C LEU A 233 14.86 -0.04 -9.50
N GLY A 234 14.07 -0.83 -10.23
CA GLY A 234 14.52 -1.58 -11.40
C GLY A 234 15.25 -2.89 -11.08
N ASN A 235 15.55 -3.18 -9.81
CA ASN A 235 16.16 -4.45 -9.40
C ASN A 235 15.17 -5.62 -9.55
N PRO A 236 15.61 -6.84 -9.86
CA PRO A 236 14.78 -8.05 -9.76
C PRO A 236 14.14 -8.20 -8.37
N VAL A 237 12.94 -8.77 -8.31
CA VAL A 237 12.22 -9.07 -7.04
C VAL A 237 12.77 -10.35 -6.40
#